data_AF-A0A2V6HDH7-F1
#
_entry.id   AF-A0A2V6HDH7-F1
#
_cell.length_a   1.000
_cell.length_b   1.000
_cell.length_c   1.000
_cell.angle_alpha   90.00
_cell.angle_beta   90.00
_cell.angle_gamma   90.00
#
_symmetry.space_group_name_H-M   'P 1'
#
loop_
_entity.id
_entity.type
_entity.pdbx_description
1 polymer ?
#
loop_
_entity_poly.entity_id
_entity_poly.type
_entity_poly.pdbx_seq_one_letter_code
_entity_poly.pdbx_strand_id
1 'polypeptide(L)'
;MLNELRWALDPDAEFPLESIVPLTKTTWYDPHTNPTLSLAGLEETLERRALIKAVTKRITTCRAVVVTLGLAEVWRDVHADVFVNCTPIPSLFKTQPNRYEFHLTGFTENWANLEAIHELLSRYGHPNFHILVTVSPVPLMNTFSTMDIVVANTWAKSLLRALAQEWASAHHNVDYFPSYEIVQNSDRATVWEHDRRHVKGAGVQHIMDLFLRNYLE
;
A
#
# COMPACT_ATOMS: atom_id res chain seq x y z
N MET A 1 -4.22 0.46 1.33
CA MET A 1 -4.33 -0.46 2.50
C MET A 1 -5.58 -0.18 3.30
N LEU A 2 -5.74 1.02 3.88
CA LEU A 2 -6.92 1.39 4.68
C LEU A 2 -8.24 1.11 3.95
N ASN A 3 -8.40 1.50 2.68
CA ASN A 3 -9.62 1.23 1.91
C ASN A 3 -10.04 -0.25 1.94
N GLU A 4 -9.12 -1.16 1.65
CA GLU A 4 -9.39 -2.59 1.59
C GLU A 4 -9.83 -3.13 2.95
N LEU A 5 -9.19 -2.67 4.03
CA LEU A 5 -9.57 -3.05 5.40
C LEU A 5 -10.93 -2.47 5.78
N ARG A 6 -11.18 -1.20 5.46
CA ARG A 6 -12.45 -0.52 5.72
C ARG A 6 -13.59 -1.28 5.06
N TRP A 7 -13.51 -1.54 3.76
CA TRP A 7 -14.55 -2.27 3.04
C TRP A 7 -14.72 -3.73 3.45
N ALA A 8 -13.68 -4.36 4.01
CA ALA A 8 -13.74 -5.75 4.43
C ALA A 8 -14.26 -5.94 5.86
N LEU A 9 -14.01 -4.96 6.75
CA LEU A 9 -14.22 -5.09 8.20
C LEU A 9 -15.36 -4.23 8.73
N ASP A 10 -15.50 -2.99 8.24
CA ASP A 10 -16.51 -2.05 8.71
C ASP A 10 -17.88 -2.42 8.09
N PRO A 11 -18.89 -2.79 8.89
CA PRO A 11 -20.23 -3.14 8.39
C PRO A 11 -20.92 -1.99 7.66
N ASP A 12 -20.58 -0.75 7.99
CA ASP A 12 -21.20 0.45 7.42
C ASP A 12 -20.45 0.95 6.16
N ALA A 13 -19.30 0.34 5.83
CA ALA A 13 -18.50 0.75 4.69
C ALA A 13 -18.85 -0.03 3.41
N GLU A 14 -19.28 0.72 2.40
CA GLU A 14 -19.52 0.21 1.06
C GLU A 14 -18.33 0.48 0.13
N PHE A 15 -18.11 -0.46 -0.79
CA PHE A 15 -17.16 -0.25 -1.88
C PHE A 15 -17.82 0.69 -2.91
N PRO A 16 -17.17 1.80 -3.31
CA PRO A 16 -17.74 2.74 -4.26
C PRO A 16 -17.72 2.13 -5.67
N LEU A 17 -18.82 1.49 -6.07
CA LEU A 17 -18.93 0.79 -7.37
C LEU A 17 -18.66 1.70 -8.56
N GLU A 18 -18.99 2.98 -8.42
CA GLU A 18 -18.73 4.03 -9.40
C GLU A 18 -17.23 4.27 -9.64
N SER A 19 -16.34 3.84 -8.73
CA SER A 19 -14.89 3.89 -8.91
C SER A 19 -14.40 2.90 -9.98
N ILE A 20 -15.19 1.87 -10.31
CA ILE A 20 -14.92 0.94 -11.41
C ILE A 20 -15.35 1.60 -12.73
N VAL A 21 -14.41 1.73 -13.67
CA VAL A 21 -14.61 2.52 -14.89
C VAL A 21 -14.58 1.67 -16.15
N PRO A 22 -15.46 1.93 -17.13
CA PRO A 22 -15.35 1.32 -18.44
C PRO A 22 -14.13 1.90 -19.17
N LEU A 23 -13.26 1.03 -19.68
CA LEU A 23 -12.09 1.43 -20.47
C LEU A 23 -12.31 1.28 -21.97
N THR A 24 -12.99 0.21 -22.36
CA THR A 24 -13.37 -0.06 -23.74
C THR A 24 -14.82 -0.54 -23.77
N LYS A 25 -15.31 -0.97 -24.95
CA LYS A 25 -16.63 -1.58 -25.07
C LYS A 25 -16.76 -2.89 -24.28
N THR A 26 -15.65 -3.58 -23.99
CA THR A 26 -15.65 -4.92 -23.40
C THR A 26 -14.81 -5.04 -22.13
N THR A 27 -14.05 -4.00 -21.76
CA THR A 27 -13.13 -4.06 -20.61
C THR A 27 -13.38 -2.94 -19.61
N TRP A 28 -13.15 -3.28 -18.34
CA TRP A 28 -13.34 -2.44 -17.17
C TRP A 28 -12.06 -2.38 -16.33
N TYR A 29 -11.93 -1.31 -15.56
CA TYR A 29 -10.78 -1.06 -14.70
C TYR A 29 -11.25 -0.76 -13.28
N ASP A 30 -10.77 -1.58 -12.35
CA ASP A 30 -10.87 -1.32 -10.93
C ASP A 30 -9.55 -0.66 -10.46
N PRO A 31 -9.55 0.65 -10.12
CA PRO A 31 -8.36 1.38 -9.70
C PRO A 31 -7.85 0.97 -8.30
N HIS A 32 -8.51 0.01 -7.66
CA HIS A 32 -8.16 -0.54 -6.36
C HIS A 32 -7.49 -1.92 -6.45
N THR A 33 -7.31 -2.48 -7.66
CA THR A 33 -6.70 -3.79 -7.89
C THR A 33 -5.25 -3.69 -8.37
N ASN A 34 -4.48 -4.78 -8.22
CA ASN A 34 -3.10 -4.84 -8.70
C ASN A 34 -3.04 -4.60 -10.22
N PRO A 35 -2.23 -3.63 -10.70
CA PRO A 35 -2.14 -3.30 -12.12
C PRO A 35 -1.56 -4.41 -12.99
N THR A 36 -1.01 -5.48 -12.41
CA THR A 36 -0.55 -6.66 -13.17
C THR A 36 -1.68 -7.61 -13.57
N LEU A 37 -2.90 -7.46 -13.00
CA LEU A 37 -4.06 -8.22 -13.42
C LEU A 37 -4.52 -7.77 -14.81
N SER A 38 -4.83 -8.73 -15.67
CA SER A 38 -5.37 -8.43 -17.00
C SER A 38 -6.73 -7.75 -16.89
N LEU A 39 -6.99 -6.74 -17.73
CA LEU A 39 -8.32 -6.12 -17.81
C LEU A 39 -9.35 -7.17 -18.26
N ALA A 40 -10.56 -7.08 -17.71
CA ALA A 40 -11.63 -8.04 -17.93
C ALA A 40 -12.98 -7.34 -18.13
N GLY A 41 -14.03 -8.11 -18.44
CA GLY A 41 -15.40 -7.61 -18.47
C GLY A 41 -15.90 -7.17 -17.09
N LEU A 42 -17.06 -6.50 -17.03
CA LEU A 42 -17.62 -5.99 -15.78
C LEU A 42 -17.85 -7.09 -14.76
N GLU A 43 -18.45 -8.20 -15.19
CA GLU A 43 -18.78 -9.35 -14.32
C GLU A 43 -17.53 -9.91 -13.63
N GLU A 44 -16.51 -10.30 -14.40
CA GLU A 44 -15.25 -10.80 -13.85
C GLU A 44 -14.54 -9.75 -12.98
N THR A 45 -14.63 -8.46 -13.33
CA THR A 45 -14.06 -7.37 -12.51
C THR A 45 -14.74 -7.31 -11.14
N LEU A 46 -16.06 -7.42 -11.08
CA LEU A 46 -16.84 -7.44 -9.84
C LEU A 46 -16.59 -8.72 -9.03
N GLU A 47 -16.47 -9.88 -9.69
CA GLU A 47 -16.12 -11.14 -9.03
C GLU A 47 -14.74 -11.07 -8.37
N ARG A 48 -13.74 -10.54 -9.07
CA ARG A 48 -12.39 -10.30 -8.50
C ARG A 48 -12.46 -9.35 -7.32
N ARG A 49 -13.26 -8.28 -7.42
CA ARG A 49 -13.42 -7.33 -6.32
C ARG A 49 -14.01 -7.99 -5.07
N ALA A 50 -15.05 -8.81 -5.25
CA ALA A 50 -15.67 -9.59 -4.18
C ALA A 50 -14.69 -10.61 -3.58
N LEU A 51 -13.89 -11.29 -4.41
CA LEU A 51 -12.85 -12.21 -3.95
C LEU A 51 -11.80 -11.51 -3.11
N ILE A 52 -11.30 -10.34 -3.53
CA ILE A 52 -10.32 -9.59 -2.76
C ILE A 52 -10.92 -9.16 -1.41
N LYS A 53 -12.16 -8.66 -1.38
CA LYS A 53 -12.84 -8.33 -0.12
C LYS A 53 -12.93 -9.56 0.80
N ALA A 54 -13.28 -10.72 0.26
CA ALA A 54 -13.37 -11.98 1.01
C ALA A 54 -12.00 -12.46 1.53
N VAL A 55 -10.93 -12.31 0.74
CA VAL A 55 -9.56 -12.64 1.16
C VAL A 55 -9.06 -11.67 2.23
N THR A 56 -9.25 -10.36 2.04
CA THR A 56 -8.88 -9.34 3.03
C THR A 56 -9.57 -9.57 4.36
N LYS A 57 -10.86 -9.98 4.37
CA LYS A 57 -11.60 -10.30 5.59
C LYS A 57 -10.98 -11.42 6.44
N ARG A 58 -10.14 -12.28 5.86
CA ARG A 58 -9.42 -13.32 6.62
C ARG A 58 -8.46 -12.73 7.67
N ILE A 59 -8.08 -11.46 7.53
CA ILE A 59 -7.27 -10.75 8.52
C ILE A 59 -7.87 -10.77 9.93
N THR A 60 -9.20 -10.93 10.05
CA THR A 60 -9.92 -11.08 11.33
C THR A 60 -9.47 -12.29 12.16
N THR A 61 -8.83 -13.27 11.53
CA THR A 61 -8.31 -14.47 12.17
C THR A 61 -6.79 -14.46 12.32
N CYS A 62 -6.11 -13.45 11.77
CA CYS A 62 -4.65 -13.35 11.78
C CYS A 62 -4.15 -12.76 13.10
N ARG A 63 -3.14 -13.40 13.70
CA ARG A 63 -2.43 -12.88 14.88
C ARG A 63 -1.24 -11.99 14.52
N ALA A 64 -0.76 -12.05 13.29
CA ALA A 64 0.32 -11.23 12.78
C ALA A 64 -0.15 -10.51 11.52
N VAL A 65 0.06 -9.20 11.46
CA VAL A 65 -0.28 -8.34 10.33
C VAL A 65 0.96 -7.58 9.90
N VAL A 66 1.43 -7.80 8.68
CA VAL A 66 2.59 -7.07 8.15
C VAL A 66 2.11 -5.90 7.31
N VAL A 67 2.56 -4.70 7.66
CA VAL A 67 2.23 -3.44 6.97
C VAL A 67 3.51 -2.85 6.38
N THR A 68 3.58 -2.78 5.05
CA THR A 68 4.74 -2.20 4.35
C THR A 68 4.37 -0.84 3.77
N LEU A 69 4.97 0.22 4.29
CA LEU A 69 4.82 1.58 3.78
C LEU A 69 5.72 1.78 2.55
N GLY A 70 5.17 2.33 1.47
CA GLY A 70 5.89 2.38 0.19
C GLY A 70 5.83 3.71 -0.55
N LEU A 71 4.69 4.39 -0.48
CA LEU A 71 4.33 5.53 -1.33
C LEU A 71 3.65 6.61 -0.47
N ALA A 72 3.97 7.88 -0.73
CA ALA A 72 3.25 9.05 -0.19
C ALA A 72 2.43 9.78 -1.28
N GLU A 73 2.72 9.49 -2.54
CA GLU A 73 1.96 9.94 -3.71
C GLU A 73 0.74 9.05 -3.92
N VAL A 74 -0.44 9.67 -3.90
CA VAL A 74 -1.72 8.99 -4.09
C VAL A 74 -2.58 9.76 -5.08
N TRP A 75 -3.63 9.11 -5.57
CA TRP A 75 -4.61 9.73 -6.44
C TRP A 75 -5.99 9.61 -5.79
N ARG A 76 -6.80 10.66 -5.88
CA ARG A 76 -8.21 10.66 -5.46
C ARG A 76 -9.10 10.65 -6.69
N ASP A 77 -10.04 9.71 -6.71
CA ASP A 77 -11.18 9.77 -7.60
C ASP A 77 -12.20 10.75 -7.00
N VAL A 78 -12.36 11.92 -7.61
CA VAL A 78 -13.26 12.97 -7.09
C VAL A 78 -14.73 12.68 -7.38
N HIS A 79 -15.02 11.81 -8.34
CA HIS A 79 -16.40 11.39 -8.62
C HIS A 79 -16.87 10.37 -7.58
N ALA A 80 -16.02 9.39 -7.25
CA ALA A 80 -16.31 8.34 -6.28
C ALA A 80 -15.94 8.72 -4.83
N ASP A 81 -15.38 9.93 -4.63
CA ASP A 81 -14.86 10.44 -3.37
C ASP A 81 -13.98 9.43 -2.61
N VAL A 82 -12.97 8.88 -3.29
CA VAL A 82 -12.10 7.86 -2.71
C VAL A 82 -10.67 7.97 -3.22
N PHE A 83 -9.69 7.77 -2.34
CA PHE A 83 -8.32 7.53 -2.78
C PHE A 83 -8.21 6.18 -3.47
N VAL A 84 -7.60 6.13 -4.65
CA VAL A 84 -7.39 4.87 -5.39
C VAL A 84 -6.12 4.17 -4.93
N ASN A 85 -6.09 2.83 -5.00
CA ASN A 85 -4.94 2.07 -4.50
C ASN A 85 -3.79 2.01 -5.52
N CYS A 86 -4.03 2.45 -6.76
CA CYS A 86 -3.07 2.41 -7.85
C CYS A 86 -3.14 3.71 -8.66
N THR A 87 -2.03 4.07 -9.30
CA THR A 87 -2.01 5.18 -10.25
C THR A 87 -3.04 4.93 -11.37
N PRO A 88 -3.95 5.88 -11.64
CA PRO A 88 -4.88 5.78 -12.76
C PRO A 88 -4.15 5.60 -14.09
N ILE A 89 -4.70 4.80 -14.99
CA ILE A 89 -4.04 4.52 -16.26
C ILE A 89 -4.10 5.74 -17.21
N PRO A 90 -3.07 5.95 -18.07
CA PRO A 90 -2.97 7.14 -18.92
C PRO A 90 -4.18 7.42 -19.82
N SER A 91 -4.89 6.38 -20.29
CA SER A 91 -6.08 6.54 -21.15
C SER A 91 -7.27 7.19 -20.43
N LEU A 92 -7.35 7.06 -19.10
CA LEU A 92 -8.42 7.67 -18.31
C LEU A 92 -8.29 9.19 -18.24
N PHE A 93 -7.07 9.74 -18.24
CA PHE A 93 -6.88 11.19 -18.29
C PHE A 93 -7.36 11.82 -19.62
N LYS A 94 -7.42 11.04 -20.70
CA LYS A 94 -7.97 11.51 -21.98
C LYS A 94 -9.50 11.50 -22.03
N THR A 95 -10.11 10.52 -21.37
CA THR A 95 -11.56 10.29 -21.42
C THR A 95 -12.31 10.92 -20.24
N GLN A 96 -11.64 11.10 -19.10
CA GLN A 96 -12.16 11.62 -17.85
C GLN A 96 -11.12 12.56 -17.20
N PRO A 97 -10.77 13.69 -17.84
CA PRO A 97 -9.61 14.51 -17.47
C PRO A 97 -9.66 15.10 -16.06
N ASN A 98 -10.84 15.30 -15.50
CA ASN A 98 -11.04 15.94 -14.19
C ASN A 98 -11.41 14.96 -13.07
N ARG A 99 -11.36 13.65 -13.34
CA ARG A 99 -11.81 12.65 -12.36
C ARG A 99 -10.75 12.33 -11.31
N TYR A 100 -9.48 12.38 -11.68
CA TYR A 100 -8.40 11.94 -10.81
C TYR A 100 -7.51 13.11 -10.43
N GLU A 101 -7.44 13.39 -9.13
CA GLU A 101 -6.60 14.43 -8.55
C GLU A 101 -5.38 13.80 -7.88
N PHE A 102 -4.20 14.36 -8.15
CA PHE A 102 -2.96 13.96 -7.49
C PHE A 102 -2.87 14.58 -6.10
N HIS A 103 -2.48 13.78 -5.12
CA HIS A 103 -2.24 14.24 -3.76
C HIS A 103 -0.90 13.72 -3.23
N LEU A 104 -0.14 14.62 -2.63
CA LEU A 104 1.07 14.29 -1.87
C LEU A 104 0.71 14.29 -0.38
N THR A 105 0.59 13.12 0.22
CA THR A 105 0.13 12.98 1.61
C THR A 105 1.22 13.32 2.62
N GLY A 106 0.87 14.10 3.65
CA GLY A 106 1.78 14.51 4.72
C GLY A 106 1.81 13.55 5.92
N PHE A 107 2.55 13.95 6.96
CA PHE A 107 2.66 13.17 8.20
C PHE A 107 1.30 12.94 8.86
N THR A 108 0.55 14.00 9.10
CA THR A 108 -0.74 13.95 9.81
C THR A 108 -1.76 13.05 9.12
N GLU A 109 -1.85 13.12 7.79
CA GLU A 109 -2.78 12.29 7.01
C GLU A 109 -2.40 10.81 7.06
N ASN A 110 -1.11 10.50 6.91
CA ASN A 110 -0.64 9.12 6.99
C ASN A 110 -0.73 8.56 8.41
N TRP A 111 -0.49 9.38 9.43
CA TRP A 111 -0.73 9.03 10.83
C TRP A 111 -2.19 8.66 11.07
N ALA A 112 -3.13 9.53 10.64
CA ALA A 112 -4.56 9.26 10.75
C ALA A 112 -4.96 7.97 10.03
N ASN A 113 -4.37 7.69 8.86
CA ASN A 113 -4.62 6.44 8.14
C ASN A 113 -4.11 5.22 8.90
N LEU A 114 -2.95 5.29 9.56
CA LEU A 114 -2.40 4.22 10.38
C LEU A 114 -3.25 3.98 11.63
N GLU A 115 -3.68 5.05 12.31
CA GLU A 115 -4.61 4.95 13.45
C GLU A 115 -5.94 4.33 13.05
N ALA A 116 -6.51 4.71 11.90
CA ALA A 116 -7.74 4.10 11.40
C ALA A 116 -7.57 2.60 11.08
N ILE A 117 -6.40 2.20 10.57
CA ILE A 117 -6.06 0.77 10.38
C ILE A 117 -6.01 0.06 11.74
N HIS A 118 -5.33 0.64 12.74
CA HIS A 118 -5.24 0.09 14.09
C HIS A 118 -6.62 -0.07 14.74
N GLU A 119 -7.48 0.94 14.61
CA GLU A 119 -8.83 0.93 15.15
C GLU A 119 -9.69 -0.18 14.52
N LEU A 120 -9.65 -0.32 13.19
CA LEU A 120 -10.38 -1.39 12.49
C LEU A 120 -9.92 -2.79 12.96
N LEU A 121 -8.62 -2.99 13.13
CA LEU A 121 -8.07 -4.25 13.62
C LEU A 121 -8.38 -4.48 15.10
N SER A 122 -8.37 -3.44 15.93
CA SER A 122 -8.74 -3.53 17.34
C SER A 122 -10.21 -3.86 17.54
N ARG A 123 -11.08 -3.33 16.68
CA ARG A 123 -12.52 -3.53 16.77
C ARG A 123 -13.00 -4.84 16.14
N TYR A 124 -12.44 -5.23 15.01
CA TYR A 124 -12.94 -6.34 14.19
C TYR A 124 -11.91 -7.45 13.96
N GLY A 125 -10.65 -7.24 14.31
CA GLY A 125 -9.55 -8.19 14.14
C GLY A 125 -9.48 -9.27 15.23
N HIS A 126 -8.43 -10.09 15.15
CA HIS A 126 -8.16 -11.09 16.18
C HIS A 126 -7.76 -10.39 17.49
N PRO A 127 -8.26 -10.76 18.69
CA PRO A 127 -8.03 -10.02 19.93
C PRO A 127 -6.55 -9.88 20.35
N ASN A 128 -5.70 -10.83 19.95
CA ASN A 128 -4.26 -10.83 20.20
C ASN A 128 -3.43 -10.58 18.92
N PHE A 129 -3.86 -9.66 18.06
CA PHE A 129 -3.09 -9.32 16.86
C PHE A 129 -1.85 -8.47 17.23
N HIS A 130 -0.77 -8.69 16.48
CA HIS A 130 0.44 -7.88 16.47
C HIS A 130 0.65 -7.36 15.06
N ILE A 131 1.08 -6.10 14.95
CA ILE A 131 1.44 -5.49 13.68
C ILE A 131 2.95 -5.40 13.60
N LEU A 132 3.49 -5.82 12.46
CA LEU A 132 4.86 -5.52 12.08
C LEU A 132 4.83 -4.50 10.96
N VAL A 133 5.26 -3.27 11.26
CA VAL A 133 5.35 -2.19 10.29
C VAL A 133 6.77 -2.10 9.74
N THR A 134 6.89 -1.86 8.43
CA THR A 134 8.19 -1.67 7.77
C THR A 134 8.06 -0.65 6.63
N VAL A 135 9.20 -0.13 6.18
CA VAL A 135 9.29 0.71 4.98
C VAL A 135 9.91 -0.08 3.84
N SER A 136 9.29 -0.02 2.66
CA SER A 136 9.84 -0.63 1.46
C SER A 136 11.09 0.12 0.99
N PRO A 137 12.22 -0.56 0.74
CA PRO A 137 13.44 0.05 0.21
C PRO A 137 13.32 0.39 -1.28
N VAL A 138 12.33 -0.17 -1.98
CA VAL A 138 12.15 0.01 -3.44
C VAL A 138 11.93 1.50 -3.75
N PRO A 139 12.83 2.13 -4.54
CA PRO A 139 12.67 3.51 -4.97
C PRO A 139 11.47 3.72 -5.89
N LEU A 140 10.93 4.94 -5.87
CA LEU A 140 9.92 5.39 -6.85
C LEU A 140 10.46 5.22 -8.28
N MET A 141 9.60 4.70 -9.16
CA MET A 141 9.88 4.60 -10.59
C MET A 141 9.52 5.89 -11.33
N ASN A 142 8.47 6.57 -10.88
CA ASN A 142 7.99 7.84 -11.39
C ASN A 142 7.54 8.72 -10.22
N THR A 143 7.47 10.02 -10.44
CA THR A 143 6.87 11.02 -9.54
C THR A 143 5.82 11.80 -10.33
N PHE A 144 4.69 12.12 -9.70
CA PHE A 144 3.65 13.00 -10.27
C PHE A 144 3.70 14.39 -9.65
N SER A 145 4.52 14.60 -8.63
CA SER A 145 4.86 15.94 -8.14
C SER A 145 5.79 16.68 -9.10
N THR A 146 5.97 17.98 -8.87
CA THR A 146 6.94 18.81 -9.59
C THR A 146 8.38 18.66 -9.08
N MET A 147 8.61 17.80 -8.09
CA MET A 147 9.95 17.54 -7.55
C MET A 147 10.75 16.65 -8.50
N ASP A 148 12.08 16.78 -8.43
CA ASP A 148 12.96 15.74 -8.96
C ASP A 148 12.64 14.38 -8.31
N ILE A 149 12.67 13.31 -9.09
CA ILE A 149 12.25 11.98 -8.63
C ILE A 149 13.09 11.47 -7.45
N VAL A 150 14.39 11.80 -7.39
CA VAL A 150 15.27 11.39 -6.29
C VAL A 150 14.89 12.18 -5.04
N VAL A 151 14.56 13.46 -5.18
CA VAL A 151 14.07 14.31 -4.07
C VAL A 151 12.72 13.82 -3.56
N ALA A 152 11.75 13.57 -4.45
CA ALA A 152 10.43 13.05 -4.11
C ALA A 152 10.53 11.71 -3.37
N ASN A 153 11.36 10.78 -3.89
CA ASN A 153 11.60 9.50 -3.26
C ASN A 153 12.25 9.66 -1.88
N THR A 154 13.30 10.48 -1.77
CA THR A 154 14.00 10.70 -0.49
C THR A 154 13.07 11.28 0.55
N TRP A 155 12.28 12.29 0.18
CA TRP A 155 11.28 12.89 1.06
C TRP A 155 10.24 11.87 1.50
N ALA A 156 9.62 11.13 0.57
CA ALA A 156 8.58 10.16 0.89
C ALA A 156 9.09 9.03 1.79
N LYS A 157 10.28 8.47 1.51
CA LYS A 157 10.85 7.41 2.35
C LYS A 157 11.23 7.92 3.74
N SER A 158 11.76 9.15 3.85
CA SER A 158 12.08 9.78 5.13
C SER A 158 10.83 10.01 5.97
N LEU A 159 9.76 10.54 5.35
CA LEU A 159 8.46 10.75 5.98
C LEU A 159 7.87 9.43 6.50
N LEU A 160 7.76 8.42 5.64
CA LEU A 160 7.17 7.12 5.98
C LEU A 160 8.01 6.38 7.04
N ARG A 161 9.33 6.56 7.04
CA ARG A 161 10.21 5.97 8.05
C ARG A 161 10.03 6.59 9.43
N ALA A 162 9.92 7.93 9.49
CA ALA A 162 9.60 8.63 10.73
C ALA A 162 8.23 8.18 11.25
N LEU A 163 7.20 8.15 10.39
CA LEU A 163 5.87 7.65 10.75
C LEU A 163 5.90 6.24 11.31
N ALA A 164 6.62 5.31 10.66
CA ALA A 164 6.73 3.94 11.15
C ALA A 164 7.40 3.85 12.53
N GLN A 165 8.40 4.71 12.82
CA GLN A 165 9.04 4.77 14.13
C GLN A 165 8.07 5.25 15.21
N GLU A 166 7.43 6.40 14.94
CA GLU A 166 6.53 7.03 15.89
C GLU A 166 5.33 6.11 16.18
N TRP A 167 4.82 5.44 15.16
CA TRP A 167 3.67 4.56 15.30
C TRP A 167 4.00 3.30 16.10
N ALA A 168 5.15 2.67 15.84
CA ALA A 168 5.64 1.56 16.66
C ALA A 168 5.91 1.98 18.11
N SER A 169 6.35 3.22 18.33
CA SER A 169 6.59 3.73 19.69
C SER A 169 5.29 4.07 20.45
N ALA A 170 4.22 4.41 19.72
CA ALA A 170 2.93 4.78 20.30
C ALA A 170 2.06 3.57 20.68
N HIS A 171 2.30 2.40 20.07
CA HIS A 171 1.45 1.21 20.25
C HIS A 171 2.27 -0.01 20.67
N HIS A 172 1.95 -0.56 21.84
CA HIS A 172 2.66 -1.71 22.43
C HIS A 172 2.60 -3.01 21.60
N ASN A 173 1.65 -3.13 20.68
CA ASN A 173 1.48 -4.29 19.81
C ASN A 173 1.92 -4.03 18.36
N VAL A 174 2.73 -2.99 18.13
CA VAL A 174 3.28 -2.60 16.83
C VAL A 174 4.80 -2.59 16.90
N ASP A 175 5.44 -3.47 16.14
CA ASP A 175 6.90 -3.54 16.02
C ASP A 175 7.37 -2.94 14.68
N TYR A 176 8.50 -2.23 14.69
CA TYR A 176 9.16 -1.80 13.47
C TYR A 176 10.22 -2.82 13.03
N PHE A 177 10.11 -3.33 11.80
CA PHE A 177 11.13 -4.18 11.19
C PHE A 177 12.01 -3.39 10.20
N PRO A 178 13.36 -3.39 10.36
CA PRO A 178 14.24 -2.48 9.63
C PRO A 178 14.67 -2.96 8.24
N SER A 179 13.74 -3.49 7.42
CA SER A 179 14.11 -3.95 6.05
C SER A 179 14.58 -2.81 5.15
N TYR A 180 14.10 -1.58 5.39
CA TYR A 180 14.56 -0.39 4.68
C TYR A 180 16.04 -0.12 4.95
N GLU A 181 16.43 -0.07 6.23
CA GLU A 181 17.79 0.23 6.64
C GLU A 181 18.77 -0.87 6.26
N ILE A 182 18.38 -2.15 6.38
CA ILE A 182 19.21 -3.28 5.95
C ILE A 182 19.63 -3.08 4.49
N VAL A 183 18.68 -2.75 3.61
CA VAL A 183 18.97 -2.55 2.19
C VAL A 183 19.76 -1.28 1.94
N GLN A 184 19.37 -0.15 2.55
CA GLN A 184 20.01 1.14 2.26
C GLN A 184 21.43 1.26 2.81
N ASN A 185 21.77 0.53 3.87
CA ASN A 185 23.11 0.52 4.47
C ASN A 185 23.98 -0.65 3.99
N SER A 186 23.48 -1.49 3.08
CA SER A 186 24.27 -2.55 2.45
C SER A 186 25.09 -2.01 1.28
N ASP A 187 26.19 -2.71 0.95
CA ASP A 187 26.94 -2.42 -0.27
C ASP A 187 26.01 -2.50 -1.50
N ARG A 188 26.03 -1.44 -2.30
CA ARG A 188 25.09 -1.27 -3.43
C ARG A 188 25.27 -2.34 -4.49
N ALA A 189 26.52 -2.76 -4.75
CA ALA A 189 26.80 -3.79 -5.75
C ALA A 189 26.31 -5.17 -5.30
N THR A 190 26.23 -5.39 -3.99
CA THR A 190 25.80 -6.65 -3.38
C THR A 190 24.28 -6.74 -3.22
N VAL A 191 23.59 -5.64 -2.90
CA VAL A 191 22.16 -5.67 -2.55
C VAL A 191 21.20 -5.37 -3.71
N TRP A 192 21.62 -4.58 -4.70
CA TRP A 192 20.74 -4.14 -5.80
C TRP A 192 21.02 -4.88 -7.11
N GLU A 193 19.95 -5.16 -7.86
CA GLU A 193 20.02 -5.48 -9.29
C GLU A 193 20.58 -4.30 -10.09
N HIS A 194 20.90 -4.53 -11.37
CA HIS A 194 21.51 -3.52 -12.24
C HIS A 194 20.68 -2.23 -12.37
N ASP A 195 19.37 -2.32 -12.21
CA ASP A 195 18.46 -1.17 -12.28
C ASP A 195 18.44 -0.31 -11.01
N ARG A 196 19.16 -0.71 -9.96
CA ARG A 196 19.25 -0.01 -8.66
C ARG A 196 17.89 0.18 -7.99
N ARG A 197 16.91 -0.67 -8.32
CA ARG A 197 15.54 -0.61 -7.81
C ARG A 197 15.05 -1.94 -7.25
N HIS A 198 15.41 -3.05 -7.86
CA HIS A 198 15.06 -4.37 -7.33
C HIS A 198 16.19 -4.90 -6.45
N VAL A 199 15.83 -5.43 -5.28
CA VAL A 199 16.77 -6.08 -4.36
C VAL A 199 17.09 -7.47 -4.91
N LYS A 200 18.37 -7.84 -4.95
CA LYS A 200 18.80 -9.17 -5.38
C LYS A 200 18.19 -10.25 -4.51
N GLY A 201 17.91 -11.42 -5.09
CA GLY A 201 17.32 -12.56 -4.37
C GLY A 201 18.10 -12.94 -3.09
N ALA A 202 19.43 -12.91 -3.12
CA ALA A 202 20.26 -13.17 -1.95
C ALA A 202 20.06 -12.13 -0.82
N GLY A 203 19.86 -10.85 -1.17
CA GLY A 203 19.55 -9.80 -0.20
C GLY A 203 18.16 -9.98 0.41
N VAL A 204 17.17 -10.37 -0.41
CA VAL A 204 15.83 -10.71 0.08
C VAL A 204 15.89 -11.90 1.05
N GLN A 205 16.63 -12.96 0.71
CA GLN A 205 16.80 -14.12 1.58
C GLN A 205 17.40 -13.73 2.93
N HIS A 206 18.45 -12.91 2.94
CA HIS A 206 19.07 -12.44 4.18
C HIS A 206 18.08 -11.68 5.08
N ILE A 207 17.25 -10.81 4.49
CA ILE A 207 16.21 -10.07 5.23
C ILE A 207 15.18 -11.04 5.81
N MET A 208 14.77 -12.05 5.04
CA MET A 208 13.82 -13.06 5.52
C MET A 208 14.42 -13.92 6.65
N ASP A 209 15.68 -14.32 6.54
CA ASP A 209 16.37 -15.09 7.60
C ASP A 209 16.50 -14.27 8.90
N LEU A 210 16.67 -12.95 8.81
CA LEU A 210 16.62 -12.07 9.98
C LEU A 210 15.20 -11.97 10.54
N PHE A 211 14.18 -11.82 9.69
CA PHE A 211 12.80 -11.77 10.13
C PHE A 211 12.39 -13.04 10.89
N LEU A 212 12.66 -14.22 10.31
CA LEU A 212 12.30 -15.51 10.92
C LEU A 212 12.95 -15.68 12.30
N ARG A 213 14.26 -15.40 12.40
CA ARG A 213 15.02 -15.50 13.66
C ARG A 213 14.56 -14.57 14.77
N ASN A 214 13.94 -13.44 14.45
CA ASN A 214 13.54 -12.45 15.46
C ASN A 214 12.08 -12.57 15.86
N TYR A 215 11.23 -13.17 15.02
CA TYR A 215 9.77 -13.17 15.23
C TYR A 215 9.12 -14.54 15.26
N LEU A 216 9.75 -15.59 14.70
CA LEU A 216 9.14 -16.93 14.60
C LEU A 216 9.96 -18.05 15.26
N GLU A 217 11.26 -17.85 15.45
CA GLU A 217 12.16 -18.77 16.18
C GLU A 217 12.37 -18.30 17.62
#